data_AF-A0A969GJA7-F1
#
_entry.id   AF-A0A969GJA7-F1
#
_cell.length_a   1.000
_cell.length_b   1.000
_cell.length_c   1.000
_cell.angle_alpha   90.00
_cell.angle_beta   90.00
_cell.angle_gamma   90.00
#
_symmetry.space_group_name_H-M   'P 1'
#
loop_
_entity.id
_entity.type
_entity.pdbx_description
1 polymer ?
#
loop_
_entity_poly.entity_id
_entity_poly.type
_entity_poly.pdbx_seq_one_letter_code
_entity_poly.pdbx_strand_id
1 'polypeptide(L)'
;MPDNYVYNAKPCCTDDAHRRLRILAHTIDRAKNGGCDTKLFQRSFGFAMKLRAILGIMELEIAVDSQTKRHRRPWLEVTLVTGFIVSLLVGIAALLVLFLVQGNQESAAFALNPLSTVLPEKISPALALTQLQGDPAEALALQATNAGELETAYAIVLFDTQLEGSARIGVLSQLARRFRSAAQFDRAAQVYRLMAPAAILDATLSSMEGAQSLTEVAEGLLLAEEHSAALDYADQAKRIATQAPELLPALRSQLFNALRPLANNLGDPRFAQEIDELARNPYLAPANFLIDSKWETLADPVAPDPTLDAAISTRQMAARQLAERLALTGGVDVEPEQKALETALITEDQARAAFF
;
A
#
# COMPACT_ATOMS: atom_id res chain seq x y z
N MET A 1 44.60 27.39 -27.91
CA MET A 1 43.70 28.23 -28.72
C MET A 1 42.41 27.46 -28.92
N PRO A 2 41.23 28.10 -28.91
CA PRO A 2 40.01 27.47 -28.44
C PRO A 2 38.91 27.34 -29.51
N ASP A 3 37.85 26.61 -29.17
CA ASP A 3 36.49 27.04 -29.50
C ASP A 3 35.59 26.85 -28.26
N ASN A 4 35.17 27.97 -27.67
CA ASN A 4 34.27 28.01 -26.51
C ASN A 4 32.86 28.34 -27.00
N TYR A 5 31.94 27.37 -26.95
CA TYR A 5 30.52 27.65 -27.23
C TYR A 5 29.81 28.17 -25.97
N VAL A 6 29.78 29.50 -25.83
CA VAL A 6 28.98 30.20 -24.82
C VAL A 6 27.52 30.27 -25.29
N TYR A 7 26.64 29.48 -24.69
CA TYR A 7 25.18 29.62 -24.89
C TYR A 7 24.64 30.83 -24.12
N ASN A 8 24.33 31.90 -24.85
CA ASN A 8 23.85 33.15 -24.30
C ASN A 8 22.31 33.20 -24.29
N ALA A 9 21.69 32.68 -23.22
CA ALA A 9 20.24 32.65 -23.06
C ALA A 9 19.70 34.05 -22.68
N LYS A 10 18.96 34.67 -23.59
CA LYS A 10 18.19 35.90 -23.30
C LYS A 10 17.04 35.59 -22.33
N PRO A 11 16.77 36.44 -21.31
CA PRO A 11 15.57 36.33 -20.50
C PRO A 11 14.35 36.85 -21.29
N CYS A 12 13.37 35.99 -21.54
CA CYS A 12 12.07 36.37 -22.09
C CYS A 12 10.98 36.28 -21.01
N CYS A 13 10.32 37.42 -20.77
CA CYS A 13 8.93 37.52 -20.30
C CYS A 13 8.57 36.92 -18.92
N THR A 14 9.06 37.53 -17.84
CA THR A 14 8.47 37.41 -16.50
C THR A 14 7.70 38.68 -16.11
N ASP A 15 6.53 38.92 -16.72
CA ASP A 15 5.70 40.12 -16.39
C ASP A 15 4.17 39.87 -16.32
N ASP A 16 3.66 38.64 -16.57
CA ASP A 16 2.21 38.35 -16.43
C ASP A 16 1.84 37.72 -15.07
N ALA A 17 2.81 37.12 -14.36
CA ALA A 17 2.58 36.49 -13.05
C ALA A 17 2.20 37.51 -11.95
N HIS A 18 2.84 38.69 -11.95
CA HIS A 18 2.56 39.73 -10.95
C HIS A 18 1.21 40.43 -11.14
N ARG A 19 0.59 40.33 -12.33
CA ARG A 19 -0.71 40.95 -12.60
C ARG A 19 -1.88 40.10 -12.07
N ARG A 20 -1.75 38.76 -12.10
CA ARG A 20 -2.79 37.84 -11.61
C ARG A 20 -2.88 37.79 -10.08
N LEU A 21 -1.76 37.91 -9.36
CA LEU A 21 -1.74 37.96 -7.89
C LEU A 21 -2.45 39.19 -7.30
N ARG A 22 -2.51 40.31 -8.04
CA ARG A 22 -3.16 41.55 -7.55
C ARG A 22 -4.69 41.52 -7.61
N ILE A 23 -5.28 40.58 -8.37
CA ILE A 23 -6.75 40.40 -8.45
C ILE A 23 -7.24 39.52 -7.29
N LEU A 24 -6.47 38.49 -6.91
CA LEU A 24 -6.81 37.59 -5.78
C LEU A 24 -6.72 38.27 -4.40
N ALA A 25 -5.78 39.20 -4.22
CA ALA A 25 -5.66 39.97 -2.97
C ALA A 25 -6.90 40.82 -2.67
N HIS A 26 -7.60 41.33 -3.68
CA HIS A 26 -8.76 42.21 -3.49
C HIS A 26 -10.07 41.44 -3.17
N THR A 27 -10.13 40.14 -3.50
CA THR A 27 -11.28 39.28 -3.17
C THR A 27 -11.29 38.79 -1.72
N ILE A 28 -10.12 38.60 -1.11
CA ILE A 28 -10.01 38.08 0.27
C ILE A 28 -10.43 39.16 1.30
N ASP A 29 -10.12 40.43 1.05
CA ASP A 29 -10.42 41.52 2.00
C ASP A 29 -11.92 41.87 2.08
N ARG A 30 -12.71 41.49 1.05
CA ARG A 30 -14.18 41.60 1.09
C ARG A 30 -14.86 40.55 1.96
N ALA A 31 -14.20 39.42 2.24
CA ALA A 31 -14.77 38.33 3.04
C ALA A 31 -14.71 38.59 4.56
N LYS A 32 -13.89 39.54 5.02
CA LYS A 32 -13.73 39.84 6.46
C LYS A 32 -14.76 40.80 7.07
N ASN A 33 -15.46 41.59 6.24
CA ASN A 33 -16.31 42.71 6.71
C ASN A 33 -17.78 42.64 6.22
N GLY A 34 -18.24 41.49 5.70
CA GLY A 34 -19.61 41.30 5.21
C GLY A 34 -20.47 40.47 6.17
N GLY A 35 -21.59 41.03 6.64
CA GLY A 35 -22.44 40.41 7.67
C GLY A 35 -23.15 39.12 7.25
N CYS A 36 -23.49 38.29 8.25
CA CYS A 36 -24.31 37.08 8.09
C CYS A 36 -25.70 37.41 7.55
N ASP A 37 -26.12 36.76 6.46
CA ASP A 37 -27.52 36.70 6.02
C ASP A 37 -28.00 35.24 5.99
N THR A 38 -28.57 34.79 7.11
CA THR A 38 -28.91 33.39 7.40
C THR A 38 -30.27 32.96 6.82
N LYS A 39 -30.53 33.27 5.54
CA LYS A 39 -31.86 33.06 4.90
C LYS A 39 -31.93 32.12 3.69
N LEU A 40 -30.86 31.36 3.39
CA LEU A 40 -30.83 30.49 2.20
C LEU A 40 -30.44 29.03 2.46
N PHE A 41 -30.55 28.54 3.69
CA PHE A 41 -30.35 27.12 4.04
C PHE A 41 -31.58 26.45 4.70
N GLN A 42 -32.77 26.84 4.26
CA GLN A 42 -34.05 26.36 4.84
C GLN A 42 -35.04 25.87 3.77
N ARG A 43 -34.65 24.83 3.00
CA ARG A 43 -35.60 24.18 2.07
C ARG A 43 -35.46 22.66 1.82
N SER A 44 -34.59 21.96 2.54
CA SER A 44 -34.30 20.53 2.27
C SER A 44 -34.36 19.58 3.48
N PHE A 45 -34.99 19.96 4.59
CA PHE A 45 -35.18 19.09 5.77
C PHE A 45 -36.65 18.88 6.16
N GLY A 46 -37.48 18.60 5.16
CA GLY A 46 -38.89 18.23 5.34
C GLY A 46 -39.10 16.72 5.49
N PHE A 47 -38.65 16.09 6.60
CA PHE A 47 -39.16 14.76 7.00
C PHE A 47 -39.00 14.40 8.50
N ALA A 48 -38.12 15.07 9.25
CA ALA A 48 -37.83 14.74 10.66
C ALA A 48 -38.68 15.48 11.72
N MET A 49 -39.75 16.19 11.32
CA MET A 49 -40.58 17.00 12.24
C MET A 49 -42.03 16.48 12.34
N LYS A 50 -42.19 15.19 12.66
CA LYS A 50 -43.48 14.63 13.10
C LYS A 50 -43.39 13.74 14.34
N LEU A 51 -42.26 13.82 15.06
CA LEU A 51 -41.96 12.98 16.24
C LEU A 51 -41.82 13.77 17.56
N ARG A 52 -42.15 15.07 17.59
CA ARG A 52 -41.98 15.95 18.76
C ARG A 52 -43.27 16.62 19.27
N ALA A 53 -44.41 16.07 18.89
CA ALA A 53 -45.75 16.52 19.31
C ALA A 53 -46.46 15.55 20.28
N ILE A 54 -45.75 14.54 20.78
CA ILE A 54 -46.28 13.53 21.74
C ILE A 54 -45.25 13.31 22.87
N LEU A 55 -44.73 14.41 23.42
CA LEU A 55 -43.77 14.41 24.52
C LEU A 55 -43.93 15.68 25.36
N GLY A 56 -45.07 15.75 26.05
CA GLY A 56 -45.47 16.85 26.93
C GLY A 56 -46.97 16.77 27.23
N ILE A 57 -47.33 16.92 28.51
CA ILE A 57 -48.70 16.89 29.05
C ILE A 57 -49.37 15.49 29.05
N MET A 58 -48.98 14.67 30.02
CA MET A 58 -49.93 14.00 30.90
C MET A 58 -49.19 13.57 32.18
N GLU A 59 -49.12 14.49 33.14
CA GLU A 59 -49.25 14.07 34.54
C GLU A 59 -50.67 13.52 34.66
N LEU A 60 -50.81 12.22 34.92
CA LEU A 60 -52.05 11.67 35.44
C LEU A 60 -51.71 10.54 36.40
N GLU A 61 -52.16 10.75 37.64
CA GLU A 61 -52.38 9.81 38.73
C GLU A 61 -51.70 8.42 38.67
N ILE A 62 -50.86 8.16 39.68
CA ILE A 62 -50.50 6.81 40.11
C ILE A 62 -51.74 6.17 40.76
N ALA A 63 -52.69 5.76 39.92
CA ALA A 63 -53.82 4.93 40.31
C ALA A 63 -53.36 3.47 40.35
N VAL A 64 -53.04 3.00 41.56
CA VAL A 64 -52.98 1.57 41.86
C VAL A 64 -54.39 0.99 41.71
N ASP A 65 -54.66 0.24 40.64
CA ASP A 65 -55.22 -1.12 40.76
C ASP A 65 -55.23 -1.91 39.43
N SER A 66 -55.54 -3.20 39.57
CA SER A 66 -55.95 -4.18 38.58
C SER A 66 -54.85 -4.86 37.77
N GLN A 67 -54.69 -6.15 38.09
CA GLN A 67 -54.09 -7.18 37.26
C GLN A 67 -54.83 -7.27 35.92
N THR A 68 -54.48 -6.43 34.95
CA THR A 68 -54.84 -6.71 33.57
C THR A 68 -54.03 -7.93 33.13
N LYS A 69 -54.72 -9.08 33.04
CA LYS A 69 -54.24 -10.24 32.29
C LYS A 69 -54.03 -9.77 30.85
N ARG A 70 -52.81 -9.28 30.55
CA ARG A 70 -52.39 -9.00 29.18
C ARG A 70 -52.60 -10.31 28.41
N HIS A 71 -53.62 -10.34 27.57
CA HIS A 71 -53.68 -11.27 26.46
C HIS A 71 -52.44 -10.95 25.61
N ARG A 72 -51.31 -11.59 25.93
CA ARG A 72 -50.18 -11.74 25.02
C ARG A 72 -50.83 -12.25 23.74
N ARG A 73 -50.83 -11.45 22.68
CA ARG A 73 -51.35 -11.87 21.38
C ARG A 73 -50.27 -12.80 20.81
N PRO A 74 -50.38 -14.13 21.00
CA PRO A 74 -49.25 -15.03 20.75
C PRO A 74 -48.86 -15.01 19.27
N TRP A 75 -49.84 -14.69 18.42
CA TRP A 75 -49.68 -14.51 16.99
C TRP A 75 -48.65 -13.43 16.60
N LEU A 76 -48.54 -12.32 17.35
CA LEU A 76 -47.57 -11.26 17.05
C LEU A 76 -46.15 -11.66 17.52
N GLU A 77 -46.05 -12.40 18.62
CA GLU A 77 -44.79 -12.99 19.09
C GLU A 77 -44.29 -14.05 18.08
N VAL A 78 -45.19 -14.91 17.59
CA VAL A 78 -44.90 -15.95 16.59
C VAL A 78 -44.48 -15.35 15.24
N THR A 79 -45.18 -14.33 14.71
CA THR A 79 -44.80 -13.75 13.41
C THR A 79 -43.44 -13.04 13.46
N LEU A 80 -43.13 -12.37 14.56
CA LEU A 80 -41.85 -11.67 14.74
C LEU A 80 -40.69 -12.67 14.90
N VAL A 81 -40.85 -13.74 15.68
CA VAL A 81 -39.86 -14.83 15.80
C VAL A 81 -39.67 -15.54 14.46
N THR A 82 -40.74 -15.83 13.72
CA THR A 82 -40.65 -16.48 12.40
C THR A 82 -39.90 -15.61 11.39
N GLY A 83 -40.21 -14.31 11.34
CA GLY A 83 -39.50 -13.35 10.49
C GLY A 83 -38.01 -13.23 10.83
N PHE A 84 -37.67 -13.22 12.13
CA PHE A 84 -36.29 -13.23 12.58
C PHE A 84 -35.54 -14.49 12.15
N ILE A 85 -36.13 -15.69 12.32
CA ILE A 85 -35.51 -16.95 11.89
C ILE A 85 -35.31 -16.99 10.37
N VAL A 86 -36.27 -16.55 9.57
CA VAL A 86 -36.12 -16.48 8.11
C VAL A 86 -35.01 -15.50 7.72
N SER A 87 -34.95 -14.32 8.35
CA SER A 87 -33.86 -13.35 8.11
C SER A 87 -32.49 -13.91 8.51
N LEU A 88 -32.40 -14.64 9.62
CA LEU A 88 -31.17 -15.31 10.07
C LEU A 88 -30.72 -16.38 9.07
N LEU A 89 -31.65 -17.22 8.58
CA LEU A 89 -31.35 -18.25 7.59
C LEU A 89 -30.90 -17.67 6.25
N VAL A 90 -31.51 -16.57 5.79
CA VAL A 90 -31.04 -15.85 4.58
C VAL A 90 -29.64 -15.26 4.80
N GLY A 91 -29.37 -14.68 5.98
CA GLY A 91 -28.04 -14.19 6.34
C GLY A 91 -26.98 -15.30 6.35
N ILE A 92 -27.28 -16.44 6.97
CA ILE A 92 -26.38 -17.61 7.01
C ILE A 92 -26.17 -18.19 5.61
N ALA A 93 -27.21 -18.28 4.79
CA ALA A 93 -27.11 -18.77 3.40
C ALA A 93 -26.24 -17.84 2.55
N ALA A 94 -26.39 -16.52 2.67
CA ALA A 94 -25.53 -15.55 1.99
C ALA A 94 -24.07 -15.66 2.44
N LEU A 95 -23.83 -15.86 3.75
CA LEU A 95 -22.50 -16.11 4.31
C LEU A 95 -21.88 -17.40 3.77
N LEU A 96 -22.66 -18.49 3.68
CA LEU A 96 -22.22 -19.77 3.11
C LEU A 96 -21.87 -19.65 1.62
N VAL A 97 -22.68 -18.94 0.83
CA VAL A 97 -22.37 -18.66 -0.58
C VAL A 97 -21.09 -17.84 -0.70
N LEU A 98 -20.92 -16.80 0.13
CA LEU A 98 -19.70 -15.99 0.16
C LEU A 98 -18.46 -16.84 0.50
N PHE A 99 -18.54 -17.71 1.52
CA PHE A 99 -17.45 -18.62 1.88
C PHE A 99 -17.15 -19.67 0.80
N LEU A 100 -18.16 -20.17 0.08
CA LEU A 100 -17.95 -21.12 -1.02
C LEU A 100 -17.35 -20.45 -2.27
N VAL A 101 -17.75 -19.20 -2.57
CA VAL A 101 -17.15 -18.43 -3.67
C VAL A 101 -15.72 -18.02 -3.33
N GLN A 102 -15.45 -17.60 -2.10
CA GLN A 102 -14.08 -17.29 -1.63
C GLN A 102 -13.21 -18.54 -1.50
N GLY A 103 -13.76 -19.68 -1.06
CA GLY A 103 -13.00 -20.93 -0.93
C GLY A 103 -12.62 -21.58 -2.28
N ASN A 104 -13.36 -21.28 -3.34
CA ASN A 104 -13.03 -21.68 -4.71
C ASN A 104 -12.12 -20.69 -5.44
N GLN A 105 -11.91 -19.49 -4.89
CA GLN A 105 -10.70 -18.73 -5.25
C GLN A 105 -9.55 -19.40 -4.50
N GLU A 106 -8.81 -20.26 -5.21
CA GLU A 106 -7.54 -20.81 -4.72
C GLU A 106 -6.73 -19.67 -4.10
N SER A 107 -6.51 -19.74 -2.79
CA SER A 107 -6.09 -18.59 -1.98
C SER A 107 -4.82 -17.98 -2.57
N ALA A 108 -4.97 -16.84 -3.26
CA ALA A 108 -3.94 -16.25 -4.11
C ALA A 108 -2.77 -15.67 -3.28
N ALA A 109 -1.91 -16.58 -2.82
CA ALA A 109 -0.57 -16.41 -2.26
C ALA A 109 -0.33 -15.32 -1.19
N PHE A 110 -1.35 -14.92 -0.42
CA PHE A 110 -1.13 -14.43 0.95
C PHE A 110 -0.91 -15.58 1.96
N ALA A 111 -1.10 -16.83 1.53
CA ALA A 111 -1.05 -18.02 2.41
C ALA A 111 0.38 -18.47 2.78
N LEU A 112 1.40 -18.11 1.99
CA LEU A 112 2.80 -18.35 2.33
C LEU A 112 3.35 -17.12 3.06
N ASN A 113 3.64 -17.28 4.34
CA ASN A 113 4.37 -16.28 5.12
C ASN A 113 5.72 -16.02 4.42
N PRO A 114 6.04 -14.79 3.96
CA PRO A 114 7.27 -14.54 3.22
C PRO A 114 8.53 -14.81 4.07
N LEU A 115 8.43 -14.74 5.40
CA LEU A 115 9.52 -15.15 6.30
C LEU A 115 9.84 -16.65 6.20
N SER A 116 8.86 -17.48 5.84
CA SER A 116 9.03 -18.93 5.69
C SER A 116 9.58 -19.34 4.33
N THR A 117 9.70 -18.43 3.37
CA THR A 117 10.29 -18.72 2.05
C THR A 117 11.80 -18.45 2.02
N VAL A 118 12.34 -17.69 2.98
CA VAL A 118 13.80 -17.46 3.09
C VAL A 118 14.53 -18.78 3.25
N LEU A 119 15.64 -18.97 2.52
CA LEU A 119 16.54 -20.13 2.59
C LEU A 119 17.87 -19.74 3.25
N PRO A 120 18.03 -19.87 4.57
CA PRO A 120 19.21 -19.40 5.29
C PRO A 120 20.52 -20.00 4.76
N GLU A 121 20.48 -21.24 4.27
CA GLU A 121 21.64 -21.96 3.71
C GLU A 121 22.15 -21.39 2.38
N LYS A 122 21.43 -20.44 1.76
CA LYS A 122 21.84 -19.73 0.54
C LYS A 122 22.10 -18.23 0.77
N ILE A 123 22.06 -17.77 2.02
CA ILE A 123 22.43 -16.40 2.37
C ILE A 123 23.96 -16.33 2.48
N SER A 124 24.57 -15.43 1.72
CA SER A 124 26.01 -15.15 1.75
C SER A 124 26.38 -14.52 3.09
N PRO A 125 27.15 -15.20 3.98
CA PRO A 125 27.41 -14.68 5.33
C PRO A 125 28.20 -13.37 5.31
N ALA A 126 29.05 -13.17 4.31
CA ALA A 126 29.83 -11.94 4.14
C ALA A 126 28.93 -10.72 3.88
N LEU A 127 27.92 -10.85 3.01
CA LEU A 127 27.00 -9.76 2.67
C LEU A 127 25.97 -9.52 3.79
N ALA A 128 25.54 -10.57 4.48
CA ALA A 128 24.74 -10.43 5.70
C ALA A 128 25.51 -9.66 6.79
N LEU A 129 26.80 -9.94 6.98
CA LEU A 129 27.67 -9.23 7.92
C LEU A 129 27.99 -7.77 7.52
N THR A 130 27.75 -7.35 6.27
CA THR A 130 27.83 -5.93 5.84
C THR A 130 26.49 -5.19 5.95
N GLN A 131 25.35 -5.90 5.99
CA GLN A 131 24.08 -5.29 6.42
C GLN A 131 24.04 -5.13 7.95
N LEU A 132 24.59 -6.11 8.67
CA LEU A 132 25.20 -5.85 9.98
C LEU A 132 26.42 -4.92 9.79
N GLN A 133 26.98 -4.24 10.80
CA GLN A 133 27.78 -2.99 10.62
C GLN A 133 27.01 -1.77 10.09
N GLY A 134 25.98 -1.95 9.26
CA GLY A 134 25.06 -0.88 8.85
C GLY A 134 25.33 -0.26 7.48
N ASP A 135 25.89 -0.99 6.52
CA ASP A 135 25.95 -0.51 5.13
C ASP A 135 24.53 -0.48 4.52
N PRO A 136 24.23 0.45 3.59
CA PRO A 136 22.88 0.69 3.09
C PRO A 136 22.31 -0.52 2.33
N ALA A 137 21.13 -0.98 2.76
CA ALA A 137 20.48 -2.18 2.23
C ALA A 137 20.20 -2.14 0.73
N GLU A 138 19.86 -0.98 0.14
CA GLU A 138 19.68 -0.82 -1.30
C GLU A 138 20.93 -1.24 -2.08
N ALA A 139 22.09 -0.70 -1.70
CA ALA A 139 23.36 -0.95 -2.37
C ALA A 139 23.79 -2.43 -2.22
N LEU A 140 23.62 -2.99 -1.01
CA LEU A 140 23.91 -4.40 -0.74
C LEU A 140 22.98 -5.35 -1.50
N ALA A 141 21.67 -5.05 -1.58
CA ALA A 141 20.73 -5.85 -2.33
C ALA A 141 21.05 -5.82 -3.84
N LEU A 142 21.40 -4.66 -4.40
CA LEU A 142 21.84 -4.53 -5.78
C LEU A 142 23.17 -5.26 -6.04
N GLN A 143 24.13 -5.19 -5.11
CA GLN A 143 25.39 -5.93 -5.17
C GLN A 143 25.15 -7.45 -5.16
N ALA A 144 24.37 -7.96 -4.20
CA ALA A 144 23.98 -9.37 -4.11
C ALA A 144 23.26 -9.85 -5.40
N THR A 145 22.29 -9.06 -5.87
CA THR A 145 21.52 -9.31 -7.11
C THR A 145 22.42 -9.38 -8.35
N ASN A 146 23.50 -8.59 -8.40
CA ASN A 146 24.45 -8.59 -9.50
C ASN A 146 25.55 -9.67 -9.37
N ALA A 147 25.86 -10.10 -8.15
CA ALA A 147 26.75 -11.23 -7.88
C ALA A 147 26.08 -12.60 -8.14
N GLY A 148 24.75 -12.64 -8.28
CA GLY A 148 23.98 -13.88 -8.41
C GLY A 148 23.54 -14.48 -7.07
N GLU A 149 23.82 -13.78 -5.96
CA GLU A 149 23.44 -14.14 -4.59
C GLU A 149 21.97 -13.79 -4.32
N LEU A 150 21.06 -14.32 -5.14
CA LEU A 150 19.67 -13.86 -5.22
C LEU A 150 18.89 -14.05 -3.92
N GLU A 151 19.17 -15.12 -3.16
CA GLU A 151 18.54 -15.33 -1.85
C GLU A 151 19.02 -14.32 -0.81
N THR A 152 20.29 -13.91 -0.89
CA THR A 152 20.84 -12.85 -0.04
C THR A 152 20.15 -11.52 -0.34
N ALA A 153 19.99 -11.18 -1.63
CA ALA A 153 19.26 -9.99 -2.04
C ALA A 153 17.78 -10.03 -1.59
N TYR A 154 17.14 -11.20 -1.71
CA TYR A 154 15.78 -11.42 -1.23
C TYR A 154 15.64 -11.19 0.28
N ALA A 155 16.52 -11.79 1.08
CA ALA A 155 16.55 -11.61 2.53
C ALA A 155 16.77 -10.14 2.92
N ILE A 156 17.76 -9.45 2.32
CA ILE A 156 18.03 -8.03 2.57
C ILE A 156 16.75 -7.21 2.37
N VAL A 157 16.07 -7.36 1.23
CA VAL A 157 14.89 -6.54 0.88
C VAL A 157 13.63 -6.93 1.65
N LEU A 158 13.52 -8.20 2.07
CA LEU A 158 12.39 -8.68 2.87
C LEU A 158 12.46 -8.16 4.32
N PHE A 159 13.65 -8.15 4.91
CA PHE A 159 13.84 -7.72 6.31
C PHE A 159 14.09 -6.21 6.46
N ASP A 160 14.47 -5.50 5.38
CA ASP A 160 14.68 -4.06 5.45
C ASP A 160 13.35 -3.27 5.43
N THR A 161 13.17 -2.47 6.49
CA THR A 161 12.00 -1.60 6.70
C THR A 161 12.28 -0.13 6.40
N GLN A 162 13.49 0.23 5.95
CA GLN A 162 13.89 1.60 5.60
C GLN A 162 13.89 1.84 4.09
N LEU A 163 13.92 0.76 3.30
CA LEU A 163 13.83 0.79 1.85
C LEU A 163 12.38 1.05 1.41
N GLU A 164 12.11 2.27 1.01
CA GLU A 164 10.79 2.77 0.59
C GLU A 164 10.80 3.28 -0.87
N GLY A 165 9.61 3.57 -1.39
CA GLY A 165 9.38 4.28 -2.64
C GLY A 165 9.96 3.61 -3.88
N SER A 166 10.44 4.46 -4.79
CA SER A 166 11.01 4.05 -6.08
C SER A 166 12.28 3.20 -5.93
N ALA A 167 13.03 3.36 -4.84
CA ALA A 167 14.19 2.52 -4.52
C ALA A 167 13.75 1.07 -4.22
N ARG A 168 12.77 0.88 -3.33
CA ARG A 168 12.20 -0.43 -3.01
C ARG A 168 11.66 -1.14 -4.26
N ILE A 169 10.86 -0.41 -5.04
CA ILE A 169 10.32 -0.91 -6.30
C ILE A 169 11.43 -1.30 -7.28
N GLY A 170 12.44 -0.44 -7.47
CA GLY A 170 13.55 -0.69 -8.39
C GLY A 170 14.34 -1.96 -8.05
N VAL A 171 14.67 -2.16 -6.77
CA VAL A 171 15.38 -3.35 -6.30
C VAL A 171 14.53 -4.62 -6.47
N LEU A 172 13.25 -4.60 -6.05
CA LEU A 172 12.34 -5.74 -6.21
C LEU A 172 12.14 -6.11 -7.69
N SER A 173 11.89 -5.11 -8.53
CA SER A 173 11.76 -5.22 -9.98
C SER A 173 13.02 -5.85 -10.62
N GLN A 174 14.22 -5.42 -10.21
CA GLN A 174 15.48 -6.03 -10.67
C GLN A 174 15.66 -7.48 -10.17
N LEU A 175 15.37 -7.75 -8.91
CA LEU A 175 15.50 -9.06 -8.29
C LEU A 175 14.54 -10.10 -8.92
N ALA A 176 13.28 -9.73 -9.15
CA ALA A 176 12.30 -10.58 -9.81
C ALA A 176 12.73 -10.96 -11.23
N ARG A 177 13.24 -9.99 -12.01
CA ARG A 177 13.84 -10.25 -13.33
C ARG A 177 15.05 -11.18 -13.26
N ARG A 178 15.89 -11.08 -12.21
CA ARG A 178 17.02 -12.02 -12.02
C ARG A 178 16.53 -13.44 -11.72
N PHE A 179 15.61 -13.64 -10.78
CA PHE A 179 15.01 -14.95 -10.53
C PHE A 179 14.37 -15.56 -11.80
N ARG A 180 13.63 -14.76 -12.57
CA ARG A 180 13.07 -15.15 -13.88
C ARG A 180 14.17 -15.57 -14.87
N SER A 181 15.27 -14.81 -14.95
CA SER A 181 16.41 -15.15 -15.82
C SER A 181 17.15 -16.44 -15.40
N ALA A 182 17.05 -16.84 -14.13
CA ALA A 182 17.53 -18.10 -13.59
C ALA A 182 16.49 -19.24 -13.67
N ALA A 183 15.38 -19.05 -14.37
CA ALA A 183 14.24 -19.97 -14.48
C ALA A 183 13.56 -20.34 -13.13
N GLN A 184 13.72 -19.49 -12.10
CA GLN A 184 13.09 -19.67 -10.78
C GLN A 184 11.77 -18.89 -10.73
N PHE A 185 10.78 -19.34 -11.50
CA PHE A 185 9.51 -18.62 -11.68
C PHE A 185 8.73 -18.43 -10.37
N ASP A 186 8.67 -19.45 -9.50
CA ASP A 186 8.03 -19.37 -8.18
C ASP A 186 8.66 -18.26 -7.29
N ARG A 187 9.98 -18.10 -7.37
CA ARG A 187 10.71 -17.05 -6.64
C ARG A 187 10.46 -15.68 -7.25
N ALA A 188 10.42 -15.57 -8.58
CA ALA A 188 10.06 -14.33 -9.25
C ALA A 188 8.64 -13.88 -8.87
N ALA A 189 7.67 -14.81 -8.85
CA ALA A 189 6.29 -14.56 -8.43
C ALA A 189 6.21 -14.04 -6.98
N GLN A 190 6.96 -14.65 -6.05
CA GLN A 190 7.05 -14.15 -4.66
C GLN A 190 7.58 -12.72 -4.59
N VAL A 191 8.62 -12.38 -5.37
CA VAL A 191 9.17 -11.01 -5.39
C VAL A 191 8.19 -10.01 -6.01
N TYR A 192 7.47 -10.39 -7.09
CA TYR A 192 6.40 -9.56 -7.65
C TYR A 192 5.25 -9.34 -6.65
N ARG A 193 4.92 -10.34 -5.82
CA ARG A 193 3.93 -10.20 -4.74
C ARG A 193 4.39 -9.32 -3.58
N LEU A 194 5.70 -9.24 -3.31
CA LEU A 194 6.28 -8.25 -2.38
C LEU A 194 6.32 -6.83 -2.97
N MET A 195 6.45 -6.71 -4.30
CA MET A 195 6.43 -5.43 -5.02
C MET A 195 5.03 -4.81 -5.10
N ALA A 196 3.99 -5.64 -5.19
CA ALA A 196 2.60 -5.19 -5.27
C ALA A 196 2.12 -4.27 -4.13
N PRO A 197 2.28 -4.60 -2.83
CA PRO A 197 1.83 -3.72 -1.75
C PRO A 197 2.57 -2.38 -1.73
N ALA A 198 3.87 -2.36 -2.07
CA ALA A 198 4.61 -1.10 -2.21
C ALA A 198 4.03 -0.25 -3.35
N ALA A 199 3.70 -0.84 -4.50
CA ALA A 199 3.10 -0.13 -5.63
C ALA A 199 1.67 0.42 -5.36
N ILE A 200 1.00 -0.03 -4.28
CA ILE A 200 -0.37 0.36 -3.92
C ILE A 200 -0.40 1.32 -2.72
N LEU A 201 0.44 1.08 -1.71
CA LEU A 201 0.35 1.71 -0.39
C LEU A 201 1.42 2.79 -0.16
N ASP A 202 2.47 2.83 -0.97
CA ASP A 202 3.57 3.78 -0.79
C ASP A 202 3.19 5.17 -1.29
N ALA A 203 3.03 6.10 -0.35
CA ALA A 203 2.63 7.48 -0.63
C ALA A 203 3.70 8.33 -1.32
N THR A 204 4.95 7.83 -1.45
CA THR A 204 6.02 8.52 -2.16
C THR A 204 6.00 8.28 -3.67
N LEU A 205 5.32 7.21 -4.13
CA LEU A 205 5.15 6.90 -5.55
C LEU A 205 4.06 7.76 -6.20
N SER A 206 4.31 8.25 -7.41
CA SER A 206 3.24 8.81 -8.23
C SER A 206 2.29 7.73 -8.74
N SER A 207 1.03 8.08 -9.02
CA SER A 207 0.07 7.15 -9.66
C SER A 207 0.57 6.57 -10.99
N MET A 208 1.47 7.27 -11.69
CA MET A 208 2.10 6.75 -12.90
C MET A 208 3.04 5.58 -12.57
N GLU A 209 3.92 5.76 -11.59
CA GLU A 209 4.87 4.74 -11.14
C GLU A 209 4.15 3.55 -10.49
N GLY A 210 3.13 3.79 -9.66
CA GLY A 210 2.29 2.74 -9.09
C GLY A 210 1.57 1.90 -10.16
N ALA A 211 0.93 2.54 -11.15
CA ALA A 211 0.27 1.83 -12.25
C ALA A 211 1.25 1.07 -13.17
N GLN A 212 2.44 1.63 -13.45
CA GLN A 212 3.50 0.94 -14.18
C GLN A 212 4.03 -0.27 -13.41
N SER A 213 4.27 -0.11 -12.10
CA SER A 213 4.74 -1.18 -11.21
C SER A 213 3.73 -2.32 -11.12
N LEU A 214 2.44 -2.02 -10.98
CA LEU A 214 1.38 -3.03 -11.01
C LEU A 214 1.25 -3.72 -12.38
N THR A 215 1.55 -3.02 -13.48
CA THR A 215 1.61 -3.62 -14.82
C THR A 215 2.79 -4.62 -14.92
N GLU A 216 3.97 -4.27 -14.40
CA GLU A 216 5.11 -5.20 -14.34
C GLU A 216 4.84 -6.39 -13.42
N VAL A 217 4.22 -6.18 -12.25
CA VAL A 217 3.78 -7.26 -11.34
C VAL A 217 2.84 -8.22 -12.08
N ALA A 218 1.82 -7.69 -12.78
CA ALA A 218 0.86 -8.52 -13.49
C ALA A 218 1.49 -9.30 -14.67
N GLU A 219 2.41 -8.70 -15.43
CA GLU A 219 3.22 -9.43 -16.43
C GLU A 219 4.05 -10.54 -15.77
N GLY A 220 4.71 -10.22 -14.66
CA GLY A 220 5.56 -11.15 -13.91
C GLY A 220 4.81 -12.38 -13.39
N LEU A 221 3.60 -12.18 -12.86
CA LEU A 221 2.76 -13.25 -12.34
C LEU A 221 2.10 -14.08 -13.45
N LEU A 222 1.73 -13.45 -14.58
CA LEU A 222 1.26 -14.18 -15.76
C LEU A 222 2.34 -15.12 -16.32
N LEU A 223 3.60 -14.68 -16.32
CA LEU A 223 4.75 -15.51 -16.70
C LEU A 223 5.08 -16.63 -15.69
N ALA A 224 4.52 -16.56 -14.48
CA ALA A 224 4.55 -17.63 -13.48
C ALA A 224 3.23 -18.45 -13.46
N GLU A 225 2.41 -18.33 -14.51
CA GLU A 225 1.12 -19.02 -14.68
C GLU A 225 0.04 -18.66 -13.64
N GLU A 226 0.26 -17.64 -12.80
CA GLU A 226 -0.69 -17.17 -11.76
C GLU A 226 -1.74 -16.20 -12.35
N HIS A 227 -2.50 -16.68 -13.33
CA HIS A 227 -3.41 -15.89 -14.18
C HIS A 227 -4.44 -15.04 -13.40
N SER A 228 -5.00 -15.57 -12.30
CA SER A 228 -5.98 -14.86 -11.47
C SER A 228 -5.36 -13.64 -10.78
N ALA A 229 -4.22 -13.82 -10.10
CA ALA A 229 -3.50 -12.74 -9.45
C ALA A 229 -2.99 -11.71 -10.47
N ALA A 230 -2.52 -12.16 -11.64
CA ALA A 230 -2.13 -11.28 -12.73
C ALA A 230 -3.30 -10.39 -13.21
N LEU A 231 -4.51 -10.94 -13.35
CA LEU A 231 -5.71 -10.17 -13.69
C LEU A 231 -6.08 -9.17 -12.59
N ASP A 232 -6.02 -9.56 -11.32
CA ASP A 232 -6.32 -8.67 -10.18
C ASP A 232 -5.38 -7.45 -10.11
N TYR A 233 -4.08 -7.64 -10.35
CA TYR A 233 -3.14 -6.51 -10.37
C TYR A 233 -3.24 -5.67 -11.66
N ALA A 234 -3.58 -6.28 -12.80
CA ALA A 234 -3.87 -5.55 -14.03
C ALA A 234 -5.14 -4.67 -13.90
N ASP A 235 -6.17 -5.15 -13.20
CA ASP A 235 -7.37 -4.38 -12.89
C ASP A 235 -7.09 -3.23 -11.90
N GLN A 236 -6.19 -3.44 -10.93
CA GLN A 236 -5.72 -2.36 -10.06
C GLN A 236 -4.92 -1.30 -10.84
N ALA A 237 -4.02 -1.68 -11.74
CA ALA A 237 -3.33 -0.75 -12.63
C ALA A 237 -4.31 0.08 -13.49
N LYS A 238 -5.35 -0.58 -14.05
CA LYS A 238 -6.45 0.08 -14.78
C LYS A 238 -7.22 1.07 -13.88
N ARG A 239 -7.49 0.74 -12.62
CA ARG A 239 -8.16 1.63 -11.66
C ARG A 239 -7.35 2.89 -11.39
N ILE A 240 -6.05 2.76 -11.12
CA ILE A 240 -5.17 3.92 -10.95
C ILE A 240 -5.17 4.78 -12.22
N ALA A 241 -4.96 4.17 -13.39
CA ALA A 241 -4.94 4.86 -14.68
C ALA A 241 -6.25 5.60 -15.04
N THR A 242 -7.40 5.10 -14.56
CA THR A 242 -8.71 5.73 -14.81
C THR A 242 -9.09 6.78 -13.75
N GLN A 243 -8.67 6.59 -12.50
CA GLN A 243 -9.17 7.37 -11.35
C GLN A 243 -8.22 8.48 -10.88
N ALA A 244 -6.91 8.38 -11.11
CA ALA A 244 -5.94 9.38 -10.69
C ALA A 244 -6.17 10.74 -11.41
N PRO A 245 -6.54 11.82 -10.70
CA PRO A 245 -6.91 13.11 -11.29
C PRO A 245 -5.72 13.86 -11.92
N GLU A 246 -4.51 13.60 -11.46
CA GLU A 246 -3.26 14.21 -11.93
C GLU A 246 -2.71 13.56 -13.21
N LEU A 247 -3.16 12.34 -13.55
CA LEU A 247 -2.76 11.68 -14.79
C LEU A 247 -3.40 12.34 -16.01
N LEU A 248 -2.58 13.08 -16.77
CA LEU A 248 -2.95 13.67 -18.05
C LEU A 248 -3.41 12.60 -19.07
N PRO A 249 -4.30 12.91 -20.03
CA PRO A 249 -4.78 11.94 -21.02
C PRO A 249 -3.67 11.23 -21.81
N ALA A 250 -2.53 11.90 -22.05
CA ALA A 250 -1.36 11.28 -22.69
C ALA A 250 -0.74 10.15 -21.83
N LEU A 251 -0.62 10.37 -20.52
CA LEU A 251 -0.10 9.38 -19.56
C LEU A 251 -1.07 8.20 -19.41
N ARG A 252 -2.38 8.48 -19.34
CA ARG A 252 -3.42 7.44 -19.33
C ARG A 252 -3.37 6.57 -20.58
N SER A 253 -3.25 7.19 -21.76
CA SER A 253 -3.05 6.47 -23.03
C SER A 253 -1.79 5.60 -23.01
N GLN A 254 -0.68 6.08 -22.45
CA GLN A 254 0.54 5.28 -22.27
C GLN A 254 0.29 4.05 -21.39
N LEU A 255 -0.39 4.20 -20.25
CA LEU A 255 -0.73 3.09 -19.34
C LEU A 255 -1.66 2.06 -20.01
N PHE A 256 -2.74 2.48 -20.67
CA PHE A 256 -3.64 1.54 -21.35
C PHE A 256 -2.98 0.82 -22.53
N ASN A 257 -2.07 1.48 -23.26
CA ASN A 257 -1.28 0.83 -24.31
C ASN A 257 -0.27 -0.19 -23.74
N ALA A 258 0.27 0.04 -22.54
CA ALA A 258 1.10 -0.95 -21.82
C ALA A 258 0.28 -2.14 -21.31
N LEU A 259 -0.96 -1.92 -20.85
CA LEU A 259 -1.87 -2.97 -20.41
C LEU A 259 -2.47 -3.80 -21.56
N ARG A 260 -2.60 -3.26 -22.77
CA ARG A 260 -3.18 -3.95 -23.94
C ARG A 260 -2.55 -5.32 -24.26
N PRO A 261 -1.22 -5.50 -24.40
CA PRO A 261 -0.63 -6.81 -24.66
C PRO A 261 -0.90 -7.81 -23.52
N LEU A 262 -0.86 -7.35 -22.27
CA LEU A 262 -1.18 -8.15 -21.10
C LEU A 262 -2.66 -8.62 -21.12
N ALA A 263 -3.59 -7.70 -21.39
CA ALA A 263 -5.02 -7.97 -21.43
C ALA A 263 -5.40 -9.06 -22.45
N ASN A 264 -4.72 -9.10 -23.60
CA ASN A 264 -4.91 -10.16 -24.60
C ASN A 264 -4.42 -11.55 -24.13
N ASN A 265 -3.42 -11.59 -23.23
CA ASN A 265 -2.83 -12.83 -22.74
C ASN A 265 -3.47 -13.34 -21.43
N LEU A 266 -4.16 -12.47 -20.67
CA LEU A 266 -4.86 -12.83 -19.43
C LEU A 266 -6.09 -13.73 -19.62
N GLY A 267 -6.59 -13.88 -20.86
CA GLY A 267 -7.73 -14.75 -21.16
C GLY A 267 -9.12 -14.18 -20.79
N ASP A 268 -9.20 -12.97 -20.23
CA ASP A 268 -10.46 -12.27 -19.99
C ASP A 268 -10.81 -11.33 -21.18
N PRO A 269 -11.77 -11.71 -22.05
CA PRO A 269 -12.15 -10.90 -23.20
C PRO A 269 -12.86 -9.60 -22.82
N ARG A 270 -13.49 -9.54 -21.63
CA ARG A 270 -14.13 -8.33 -21.13
C ARG A 270 -13.06 -7.34 -20.67
N PHE A 271 -12.06 -7.81 -19.91
CA PHE A 271 -10.92 -6.96 -19.52
C PHE A 271 -10.18 -6.42 -20.75
N ALA A 272 -9.93 -7.28 -21.75
CA ALA A 272 -9.35 -6.86 -23.03
C ALA A 272 -10.18 -5.77 -23.72
N GLN A 273 -11.51 -5.94 -23.84
CA GLN A 273 -12.40 -4.92 -24.42
C GLN A 273 -12.37 -3.60 -23.63
N GLU A 274 -12.45 -3.64 -22.29
CA GLU A 274 -12.42 -2.44 -21.45
C GLU A 274 -11.11 -1.65 -21.62
N ILE A 275 -9.96 -2.32 -21.65
CA ILE A 275 -8.65 -1.69 -21.94
C ILE A 275 -8.63 -1.10 -23.35
N ASP A 276 -9.25 -1.78 -24.32
CA ASP A 276 -9.28 -1.33 -25.72
C ASP A 276 -10.12 -0.07 -25.92
N GLU A 277 -11.24 0.05 -25.21
CA GLU A 277 -12.10 1.24 -25.18
C GLU A 277 -11.42 2.42 -24.47
N LEU A 278 -10.79 2.17 -23.31
CA LEU A 278 -10.04 3.18 -22.55
C LEU A 278 -8.83 3.72 -23.31
N ALA A 279 -8.09 2.86 -24.02
CA ALA A 279 -6.98 3.28 -24.88
C ALA A 279 -7.41 4.15 -26.07
N ARG A 280 -8.65 3.95 -26.58
CA ARG A 280 -9.24 4.79 -27.64
C ARG A 280 -9.77 6.12 -27.10
N ASN A 281 -10.20 6.18 -25.84
CA ASN A 281 -10.74 7.38 -25.21
C ASN A 281 -10.11 7.67 -23.83
N PRO A 282 -8.85 8.12 -23.79
CA PRO A 282 -8.15 8.42 -22.53
C PRO A 282 -8.66 9.68 -21.81
N TYR A 283 -9.61 10.41 -22.42
CA TYR A 283 -10.24 11.61 -21.86
C TYR A 283 -11.42 11.31 -20.92
N LEU A 284 -11.78 10.05 -20.74
CA LEU A 284 -12.77 9.64 -19.75
C LEU A 284 -12.27 9.99 -18.34
N ALA A 285 -12.70 11.15 -17.85
CA ALA A 285 -12.48 11.59 -16.48
C ALA A 285 -13.26 10.70 -15.51
N PRO A 286 -12.72 10.39 -14.33
CA PRO A 286 -13.48 9.67 -13.32
C PRO A 286 -14.68 10.51 -12.89
N ALA A 287 -15.87 9.90 -12.89
CA ALA A 287 -17.08 10.51 -12.34
C ALA A 287 -17.04 10.60 -10.80
N ASN A 288 -16.09 9.91 -10.17
CA ASN A 288 -15.95 9.80 -8.73
C ASN A 288 -14.79 10.66 -8.23
N PHE A 289 -14.99 11.34 -7.11
CA PHE A 289 -13.93 11.97 -6.34
C PHE A 289 -13.09 10.87 -5.69
N LEU A 290 -11.77 10.81 -5.98
CA LEU A 290 -10.88 10.03 -5.13
C LEU A 290 -10.87 10.66 -3.74
N ILE A 291 -11.12 9.85 -2.72
CA ILE A 291 -10.76 10.25 -1.35
C ILE A 291 -9.23 10.29 -1.37
N ASP A 292 -8.67 11.49 -1.27
CA ASP A 292 -7.24 11.71 -1.08
C ASP A 292 -6.86 11.14 0.28
N SER A 293 -6.59 9.83 0.33
CA SER A 293 -6.30 9.07 1.55
C SER A 293 -4.85 9.30 1.98
N LYS A 294 -4.53 10.59 2.13
CA LYS A 294 -3.33 11.05 2.82
C LYS A 294 -3.48 10.72 4.29
N TRP A 295 -2.99 9.54 4.64
CA TRP A 295 -2.54 9.24 5.99
C TRP A 295 -1.24 10.00 6.27
N GLU A 296 -1.25 11.32 6.07
CA GLU A 296 -0.14 12.30 6.22
C GLU A 296 0.43 12.35 7.66
N THR A 297 -0.11 11.53 8.56
CA THR A 297 0.23 11.41 9.99
C THR A 297 0.72 10.02 10.39
N LEU A 298 0.92 9.10 9.43
CA LEU A 298 1.63 7.82 9.66
C LEU A 298 3.07 7.82 9.13
N ALA A 299 3.51 8.90 8.47
CA ALA A 299 4.60 8.84 7.49
C ALA A 299 6.01 9.15 8.01
N ASP A 300 6.17 9.74 9.20
CA ASP A 300 7.50 10.04 9.75
C ASP A 300 7.97 8.88 10.65
N PRO A 301 9.11 8.24 10.37
CA PRO A 301 9.71 7.25 11.28
C PRO A 301 9.95 7.88 12.65
N VAL A 302 9.44 7.24 13.71
CA VAL A 302 9.70 7.71 15.08
C VAL A 302 11.19 7.60 15.34
N ALA A 303 11.83 8.75 15.59
CA ALA A 303 13.27 8.79 15.85
C ALA A 303 13.62 7.86 17.03
N PRO A 304 14.63 6.98 16.87
CA PRO A 304 15.02 6.05 17.92
C PRO A 304 15.42 6.81 19.20
N ASP A 305 15.17 6.17 20.34
CA ASP A 305 15.65 6.68 21.62
C ASP A 305 17.16 6.39 21.78
N PRO A 306 17.87 7.08 22.70
CA PRO A 306 19.32 6.90 22.84
C PRO A 306 19.73 5.51 23.36
N THR A 307 18.80 4.69 23.85
CA THR A 307 19.07 3.31 24.26
C THR A 307 19.06 2.36 23.06
N LEU A 308 18.11 2.55 22.14
CA LEU A 308 18.07 1.84 20.85
C LEU A 308 19.26 2.23 19.96
N ASP A 309 19.61 3.51 19.87
CA ASP A 309 20.82 3.96 19.14
C ASP A 309 22.11 3.32 19.67
N ALA A 310 22.25 3.25 21.00
CA ALA A 310 23.41 2.62 21.63
C ALA A 310 23.47 1.11 21.35
N ALA A 311 22.33 0.41 21.34
CA ALA A 311 22.24 -1.01 21.00
C ALA A 311 22.60 -1.25 19.52
N ILE A 312 22.05 -0.44 18.59
CA ILE A 312 22.39 -0.48 17.16
C ILE A 312 23.89 -0.27 16.95
N SER A 313 24.47 0.77 17.56
CA SER A 313 25.91 1.04 17.46
C SER A 313 26.77 -0.12 18.00
N THR A 314 26.33 -0.77 19.09
CA THR A 314 27.00 -1.94 19.67
C THR A 314 26.98 -3.13 18.72
N ARG A 315 25.82 -3.44 18.11
CA ARG A 315 25.69 -4.48 17.08
C ARG A 315 26.57 -4.16 15.86
N GLN A 316 26.59 -2.92 15.39
CA GLN A 316 27.41 -2.51 14.26
C GLN A 316 28.91 -2.76 14.54
N MET A 317 29.37 -2.42 15.74
CA MET A 317 30.75 -2.63 16.18
C MET A 317 31.12 -4.12 16.29
N ALA A 318 30.25 -4.93 16.90
CA ALA A 318 30.47 -6.37 17.05
C ALA A 318 30.52 -7.09 15.70
N ALA A 319 29.65 -6.71 14.75
CA ALA A 319 29.66 -7.31 13.42
C ALA A 319 30.92 -6.94 12.62
N ARG A 320 31.46 -5.73 12.82
CA ARG A 320 32.73 -5.30 12.21
C ARG A 320 33.90 -6.11 12.75
N GLN A 321 33.98 -6.28 14.07
CA GLN A 321 35.01 -7.10 14.71
C GLN A 321 34.98 -8.55 14.21
N LEU A 322 33.78 -9.14 14.07
CA LEU A 322 33.63 -10.47 13.50
C LEU A 322 34.07 -10.52 12.02
N ALA A 323 33.68 -9.54 11.20
CA ALA A 323 34.10 -9.47 9.79
C ALA A 323 35.63 -9.32 9.63
N GLU A 324 36.26 -8.46 10.43
CA GLU A 324 37.72 -8.30 10.48
C GLU A 324 38.41 -9.61 10.92
N ARG A 325 37.90 -10.27 11.97
CA ARG A 325 38.41 -11.55 12.46
C ARG A 325 38.31 -12.64 11.39
N LEU A 326 37.16 -12.79 10.73
CA LEU A 326 36.94 -13.74 9.64
C LEU A 326 37.93 -13.50 8.48
N ALA A 327 38.16 -12.24 8.10
CA ALA A 327 39.11 -11.88 7.04
C ALA A 327 40.56 -12.21 7.41
N LEU A 328 40.94 -12.07 8.69
CA LEU A 328 42.29 -12.36 9.18
C LEU A 328 42.56 -13.85 9.40
N THR A 329 41.57 -14.63 9.86
CA THR A 329 41.76 -16.04 10.25
C THR A 329 41.21 -17.06 9.25
N GLY A 330 40.44 -16.62 8.25
CA GLY A 330 39.72 -17.54 7.35
C GLY A 330 38.59 -18.32 8.04
N GLY A 331 38.09 -17.85 9.17
CA GLY A 331 37.03 -18.51 9.95
C GLY A 331 37.52 -19.39 11.11
N VAL A 332 38.82 -19.43 11.39
CA VAL A 332 39.39 -20.16 12.52
C VAL A 332 39.36 -19.30 13.78
N ASP A 333 38.95 -19.86 14.92
CA ASP A 333 38.99 -19.22 16.24
C ASP A 333 38.27 -17.84 16.28
N VAL A 334 36.96 -17.87 16.00
CA VAL A 334 36.08 -16.68 15.91
C VAL A 334 34.88 -16.74 16.87
N GLU A 335 34.86 -17.73 17.76
CA GLU A 335 33.77 -17.94 18.73
C GLU A 335 33.56 -16.76 19.70
N PRO A 336 34.59 -16.02 20.16
CA PRO A 336 34.41 -14.84 21.01
C PRO A 336 33.63 -13.73 20.29
N GLU A 337 34.01 -13.41 19.05
CA GLU A 337 33.37 -12.38 18.23
C GLU A 337 31.96 -12.78 17.80
N GLN A 338 31.72 -14.07 17.52
CA GLN A 338 30.37 -14.60 17.27
C GLN A 338 29.44 -14.39 18.47
N LYS A 339 29.88 -14.76 19.69
CA LYS A 339 29.10 -14.58 20.93
C LYS A 339 28.88 -13.10 21.26
N ALA A 340 29.85 -12.24 20.96
CA ALA A 340 29.69 -10.80 21.11
C ALA A 340 28.60 -10.24 20.17
N LEU A 341 28.58 -10.67 18.91
CA LEU A 341 27.53 -10.28 17.96
C LEU A 341 26.15 -10.85 18.34
N GLU A 342 26.06 -12.11 18.75
CA GLU A 342 24.83 -12.73 19.25
C GLU A 342 24.25 -11.94 20.43
N THR A 343 25.09 -11.60 21.42
CA THR A 343 24.68 -10.80 22.58
C THR A 343 24.20 -9.40 22.17
N ALA A 344 24.88 -8.76 21.21
CA ALA A 344 24.51 -7.44 20.72
C ALA A 344 23.19 -7.45 19.96
N LEU A 345 22.93 -8.49 19.15
CA LEU A 345 21.65 -8.67 18.45
C LEU A 345 20.49 -8.85 19.44
N ILE A 346 20.63 -9.74 20.42
CA ILE A 346 19.62 -9.95 21.47
C ILE A 346 19.34 -8.65 22.26
N THR A 347 20.39 -7.85 22.51
CA THR A 347 20.26 -6.55 23.18
C THR A 347 19.53 -5.52 22.32
N GLU A 348 19.78 -5.49 21.01
CA GLU A 348 19.05 -4.61 20.07
C GLU A 348 17.57 -5.02 19.96
N ASP A 349 17.28 -6.32 19.85
CA ASP A 349 15.89 -6.82 19.80
C ASP A 349 15.11 -6.46 21.08
N GLN A 350 15.74 -6.56 22.25
CA GLN A 350 15.15 -6.13 23.53
C GLN A 350 14.91 -4.61 23.58
N ALA A 351 15.82 -3.80 23.04
CA ALA A 351 15.64 -2.35 22.95
C ALA A 351 14.50 -1.98 21.98
N ARG A 352 14.43 -2.64 20.82
CA ARG A 352 13.33 -2.48 19.85
C ARG A 352 11.98 -2.83 20.45
N ALA A 353 11.89 -3.95 21.17
CA ALA A 353 10.68 -4.40 21.86
C ALA A 353 10.28 -3.57 23.09
N ALA A 354 11.14 -2.66 23.55
CA ALA A 354 10.82 -1.68 24.59
C ALA A 354 10.43 -0.30 24.02
N PHE A 355 10.80 -0.03 22.75
CA PHE A 355 10.56 1.23 22.05
C PHE A 355 9.24 1.24 21.26
N PHE A 356 8.85 0.10 20.67
CA PHE A 356 7.60 -0.11 19.93
C PHE A 356 6.51 -0.78 20.79
#